data_AF-A0A1M6TVP7-F1
#
_entry.id   AF-A0A1M6TVP7-F1
#
_cell.length_a   1.000
_cell.length_b   1.000
_cell.length_c   1.000
_cell.angle_alpha   90.00
_cell.angle_beta   90.00
_cell.angle_gamma   90.00
#
_symmetry.space_group_name_H-M   'P 1'
#
loop_
_entity.id
_entity.type
_entity.pdbx_description
1 polymer ?
#
loop_
_entity_poly.entity_id
_entity_poly.type
_entity_poly.pdbx_seq_one_letter_code
_entity_poly.pdbx_strand_id
1 'polypeptide(L)' 'MFQNLIITNELTLDKFLKELKYDLYLTKPQIKHMQNIVKSMFMSGYTGKINDVSKFLSSKHRTSITRFLSNSSWDESLIF' A
#
# COMPACT_ATOMS: atom_id res chain seq x y z
N MET A 1 17.40 1.94 6.50
CA MET A 1 17.25 0.84 7.48
C MET A 1 16.31 -0.29 6.98
N PHE A 2 16.29 -0.60 5.67
CA PHE A 2 15.46 -1.68 5.09
C PHE A 2 16.15 -2.43 3.94
N GLN A 3 17.47 -2.27 3.78
CA GLN A 3 18.20 -2.97 2.74
C GLN A 3 18.13 -4.48 3.03
N ASN A 4 17.67 -5.25 2.04
CA ASN A 4 17.52 -6.72 2.02
C ASN A 4 16.29 -7.33 2.71
N LEU A 5 15.25 -6.54 3.06
CA LEU A 5 14.01 -7.12 3.59
C LEU A 5 13.12 -7.64 2.44
N ILE A 6 13.00 -8.96 2.29
CA ILE A 6 12.08 -9.60 1.33
C ILE A 6 10.78 -9.94 2.04
N ILE A 7 9.67 -9.32 1.62
CA ILE A 7 8.34 -9.63 2.13
C ILE A 7 7.80 -10.84 1.35
N THR A 8 7.68 -11.99 2.00
CA THR A 8 7.41 -13.27 1.33
C THR A 8 5.92 -13.67 1.32
N ASN A 9 5.08 -13.10 2.19
CA ASN A 9 3.64 -13.38 2.23
C ASN A 9 2.82 -12.29 2.95
N GLU A 10 1.49 -12.44 2.95
CA GLU A 10 0.56 -11.46 3.51
C GLU A 10 0.77 -11.17 5.00
N LEU A 11 1.02 -12.21 5.81
CA LEU A 11 1.28 -12.08 7.25
C LEU A 11 2.55 -11.26 7.52
N THR A 12 3.53 -11.36 6.62
CA THR A 12 4.78 -10.60 6.68
C THR A 12 4.54 -9.12 6.37
N LEU A 13 3.63 -8.81 5.44
CA LEU A 13 3.23 -7.44 5.13
C LEU A 13 2.51 -6.78 6.31
N ASP A 14 1.56 -7.47 6.94
CA ASP A 14 0.86 -6.96 8.13
C ASP A 14 1.82 -6.67 9.29
N LYS A 15 2.75 -7.60 9.55
CA LYS A 15 3.78 -7.42 10.58
C LYS A 15 4.68 -6.23 10.26
N PHE A 16 5.12 -6.11 9.01
CA PHE A 16 5.95 -5.01 8.55
C PHE A 16 5.25 -3.65 8.74
N LEU A 17 3.98 -3.52 8.36
CA LEU A 17 3.23 -2.28 8.54
C LEU A 17 3.03 -1.91 10.02
N LYS A 18 2.90 -2.91 10.90
CA LYS A 18 2.86 -2.68 12.36
C LYS A 18 4.21 -2.27 12.93
N GLU A 19 5.32 -2.84 12.46
CA GLU A 19 6.67 -2.42 12.87
C GLU A 19 6.94 -0.96 12.47
N LEU A 20 6.38 -0.52 11.34
CA LEU A 20 6.38 0.88 10.90
C LEU A 20 5.38 1.77 11.66
N LYS A 21 4.59 1.20 12.58
CA LYS A 21 3.58 1.90 13.38
C LYS A 21 2.52 2.62 12.54
N TYR A 22 2.22 2.14 11.34
CA TYR A 22 1.20 2.74 10.48
C TYR A 22 -0.22 2.64 11.06
N ASP A 23 -0.45 1.71 11.97
CA ASP A 23 -1.68 1.59 12.74
C ASP A 23 -1.95 2.76 13.68
N LEU A 24 -0.95 3.59 13.99
CA LEU A 24 -1.13 4.84 14.72
C LEU A 24 -1.65 5.99 13.84
N TYR A 25 -1.39 5.94 12.53
CA TYR A 25 -1.65 7.04 11.60
C TYR A 25 -2.80 6.77 10.65
N LEU A 26 -3.12 5.50 10.39
CA LEU A 26 -4.11 5.08 9.41
C LEU A 26 -5.26 4.31 10.07
N THR A 27 -6.47 4.57 9.58
CA THR A 27 -7.63 3.77 9.97
C THR A 27 -7.51 2.34 9.42
N LYS A 28 -8.16 1.37 10.08
CA LYS A 28 -8.19 -0.03 9.61
C LYS A 28 -8.57 -0.18 8.12
N PRO A 29 -9.58 0.54 7.59
CA PRO A 29 -9.89 0.51 6.16
C PRO A 29 -8.75 1.01 5.27
N GLN A 30 -8.06 2.09 5.66
CA GLN A 30 -6.92 2.64 4.92
C GLN A 30 -5.74 1.66 4.90
N ILE A 31 -5.42 1.02 6.03
CA ILE A 31 -4.39 -0.03 6.11
C ILE A 31 -4.73 -1.18 5.17
N LYS A 32 -5.98 -1.66 5.19
CA LYS A 32 -6.44 -2.74 4.32
C LYS A 32 -6.35 -2.36 2.83
N HIS A 33 -6.60 -1.10 2.51
CA HIS A 33 -6.44 -0.58 1.16
C HIS A 33 -4.98 -0.56 0.71
N MET A 34 -4.08 -0.10 1.58
CA MET A 34 -2.65 -0.10 1.33
C MET A 34 -2.09 -1.51 1.16
N GLN A 35 -2.47 -2.46 2.02
CA GLN A 35 -2.09 -3.87 1.90
C GLN A 35 -2.50 -4.45 0.54
N ASN A 36 -3.74 -4.21 0.11
CA ASN A 36 -4.23 -4.70 -1.17
C ASN A 36 -3.47 -4.07 -2.36
N ILE A 37 -3.11 -2.80 -2.28
CA ILE A 37 -2.29 -2.11 -3.29
C ILE A 37 -0.90 -2.76 -3.38
N VAL A 38 -0.22 -2.94 -2.24
CA VAL A 38 1.12 -3.53 -2.19
C VAL A 38 1.12 -4.99 -2.66
N LYS A 39 0.13 -5.79 -2.23
CA LYS A 39 -0.05 -7.16 -2.73
C LYS A 39 -0.22 -7.19 -4.25
N SER A 40 -1.08 -6.31 -4.78
CA SER A 40 -1.27 -6.21 -6.21
C SER A 40 -0.01 -5.81 -6.96
N MET A 41 0.83 -4.94 -6.39
CA MET A 41 2.13 -4.57 -6.96
C MET A 41 3.08 -5.77 -7.04
N PHE A 42 3.11 -6.62 -6.01
CA PHE A 42 3.90 -7.85 -6.02
C PHE A 42 3.39 -8.87 -7.04
N MET A 43 2.08 -9.07 -7.11
CA MET A 43 1.48 -10.05 -8.04
C MET A 43 1.64 -9.67 -9.51
N SER A 44 1.61 -8.37 -9.83
CA SER A 44 1.70 -7.89 -11.20
C SER A 44 3.12 -7.65 -11.71
N GLY A 45 4.10 -7.60 -10.81
CA GLY A 45 5.43 -7.09 -11.14
C GLY A 45 5.36 -5.58 -11.38
N TYR A 46 5.43 -4.80 -10.31
CA TYR A 46 5.26 -3.35 -10.36
C TYR A 46 6.32 -2.65 -11.21
N THR A 47 5.88 -1.98 -12.29
CA THR A 47 6.77 -1.21 -13.17
C THR A 47 6.77 0.30 -12.88
N GLY A 48 6.19 0.72 -11.76
CA GLY A 48 5.96 2.14 -11.44
C GLY A 48 4.61 2.68 -11.93
N LYS A 49 3.77 1.86 -12.55
CA LYS A 49 2.47 2.28 -13.12
C LYS A 49 1.30 1.73 -12.32
N ILE A 50 0.34 2.60 -11.98
CA ILE A 50 -0.90 2.20 -11.28
C ILE A 50 -1.76 1.22 -12.09
N ASN A 51 -1.61 1.20 -13.43
CA ASN A 51 -2.27 0.20 -14.27
C ASN A 51 -1.91 -1.24 -13.87
N ASP A 52 -0.69 -1.47 -13.39
CA ASP A 52 -0.24 -2.80 -12.96
C ASP A 52 -0.94 -3.20 -11.65
N VAL A 53 -1.37 -2.21 -10.87
CA VAL A 53 -2.08 -2.40 -9.59
C VAL A 53 -3.59 -2.57 -9.79
N SER A 54 -4.19 -1.84 -10.74
CA SER A 54 -5.64 -1.94 -10.95
C SER A 54 -6.10 -3.31 -11.48
N LYS A 55 -5.21 -4.09 -12.11
CA LYS A 55 -5.54 -5.40 -12.68
C LYS A 55 -5.97 -6.44 -11.64
N PHE A 56 -5.43 -6.38 -10.42
CA PHE A 56 -5.71 -7.36 -9.37
C PHE A 56 -6.64 -6.83 -8.28
N LEU A 57 -7.12 -5.59 -8.41
CA LEU A 57 -8.07 -4.97 -7.49
C LEU A 57 -9.45 -4.96 -8.12
N SER A 58 -10.13 -6.13 -8.09
CA SER A 58 -11.39 -6.40 -8.80
C SER A 58 -12.54 -5.41 -8.52
N SER A 59 -12.48 -4.67 -7.41
CA SER A 59 -13.53 -3.73 -6.99
C SER A 59 -13.11 -2.25 -7.00
N LYS A 60 -11.88 -1.92 -7.43
CA LYS A 60 -11.37 -0.54 -7.36
C LYS A 60 -10.87 -0.05 -8.70
N HIS A 61 -11.58 0.91 -9.26
CA HIS A 61 -11.14 1.63 -10.45
C HIS A 61 -9.79 2.31 -10.20
N ARG A 62 -8.95 2.35 -11.25
CA ARG A 62 -7.66 3.07 -11.30
C ARG A 62 -7.77 4.47 -10.69
N THR A 63 -8.85 5.19 -10.99
CA THR A 63 -9.14 6.52 -10.46
C THR A 63 -9.28 6.53 -8.94
N SER A 64 -9.92 5.53 -8.33
CA SER A 64 -10.08 5.42 -6.88
C SER A 64 -8.74 5.16 -6.18
N ILE A 65 -7.88 4.33 -6.76
CA ILE A 65 -6.52 4.09 -6.24
C ILE A 65 -5.68 5.36 -6.36
N THR A 66 -5.72 6.01 -7.52
CA THR A 66 -4.98 7.26 -7.77
C THR A 66 -5.44 8.35 -6.81
N ARG A 67 -6.76 8.51 -6.60
CA ARG A 67 -7.33 9.46 -5.64
C ARG A 67 -6.97 9.11 -4.19
N PHE A 68 -6.95 7.83 -3.84
CA PHE A 68 -6.47 7.40 -2.51
C PHE A 68 -5.01 7.77 -2.29
N LEU A 69 -4.14 7.60 -3.29
CA LEU A 69 -2.73 7.95 -3.15
C LEU A 69 -2.48 9.45 -3.21
N SER A 70 -3.21 10.19 -4.05
CA SER A 70 -2.95 11.62 -4.33
C SER A 70 -3.74 12.58 -3.43
N ASN A 71 -4.92 12.18 -2.94
CA ASN A 71 -5.86 13.06 -2.21
C ASN A 71 -6.29 12.49 -0.86
N SER A 72 -5.63 11.44 -0.35
CA SER A 72 -5.81 11.09 1.07
C SER A 72 -5.18 12.18 1.91
N SER A 73 -5.74 12.41 3.11
CA SER A 73 -5.22 13.32 4.12
C SER A 73 -3.91 12.77 4.72
N TRP A 74 -2.92 12.55 3.87
CA TRP A 74 -1.57 12.26 4.30
C TRP A 74 -1.02 13.56 4.87
N ASP A 75 -0.70 13.56 6.15
CA ASP A 75 0.03 14.68 6.74
C ASP A 75 1.46 14.63 6.21
N GLU A 76 1.73 15.39 5.14
CA GLU A 76 3.03 15.45 4.49
C GLU A 76 4.13 16.00 5.43
N SER A 77 3.76 16.68 6.51
CA SER A 77 4.71 17.13 7.54
C SER A 77 5.35 15.97 8.31
N LEU A 78 4.76 14.77 8.27
CA LEU A 78 5.30 13.55 8.88
C LEU A 78 6.30 12.81 7.97
N ILE A 79 6.50 13.26 6.73
CA ILE A 79 7.40 12.63 5.74
C ILE A 79 8.83 13.21 5.83
N PHE A 80 9.02 14.37 6.48
CA PHE A 80 10.29 15.08 6.59
C PHE A 80 10.84 15.13 8.01
#